data_AF-A0A846NBX8-F1
#
_entry.id   AF-A0A846NBX8-F1
#
_cell.length_a   1.000
_cell.length_b   1.000
_cell.length_c   1.000
_cell.angle_alpha   90.00
_cell.angle_beta   90.00
_cell.angle_gamma   90.00
#
_symmetry.space_group_name_H-M   'P 1'
#
loop_
_entity.id
_entity.type
_entity.pdbx_description
1 polymer ?
#
loop_
_entity_poly.entity_id
_entity_poly.type
_entity_poly.pdbx_seq_one_letter_code
_entity_poly.pdbx_strand_id
1 'polypeptide(L)'
;MDIDLSGLLSRLLPRLREYAPIIFGGLICFFMAFFLLSGSPPIWIFIIYKLLQTVGAYGLLAFYKEVEPALILFMIAIVYLPSGFLGGLYTGYKIKENLRIVLLYPSLIGFAILLILQLYFGVLDLSSPNLGRDILVPLVGSIVGSYLGGYTVNWEKEEEL
;
A
#
# COMPACT_ATOMS: atom_id res chain seq x y z
N MET A 1 14.92 -41.55 -9.48
CA MET A 1 13.90 -40.68 -10.12
C MET A 1 14.50 -39.29 -10.11
N ASP A 2 15.37 -39.02 -11.07
CA ASP A 2 16.07 -37.74 -11.17
C ASP A 2 15.07 -36.70 -11.69
N ILE A 3 14.68 -35.78 -10.83
CA ILE A 3 13.90 -34.62 -11.21
C ILE A 3 14.80 -33.81 -12.12
N ASP A 4 14.46 -33.74 -13.42
CA ASP A 4 15.15 -32.91 -14.41
C ASP A 4 14.94 -31.44 -14.07
N LEU A 5 15.76 -30.98 -13.13
CA LEU A 5 15.76 -29.64 -12.56
C LEU A 5 16.05 -28.60 -13.64
N SER A 6 16.80 -28.97 -14.69
CA SER A 6 17.16 -28.10 -15.80
C SER A 6 15.96 -27.80 -16.72
N GLY A 7 15.16 -28.82 -17.03
CA GLY A 7 13.90 -28.68 -17.77
C GLY A 7 12.82 -27.93 -16.99
N LEU A 8 12.82 -28.04 -15.66
CA LEU A 8 11.88 -27.35 -14.78
C LEU A 8 12.24 -25.86 -14.65
N LEU A 9 13.53 -25.55 -14.50
CA LEU A 9 14.04 -24.19 -14.31
C LEU A 9 13.93 -23.34 -15.59
N SER A 10 14.14 -23.95 -16.77
CA SER A 10 13.92 -23.29 -18.07
C SER A 10 12.46 -22.92 -18.33
N ARG A 11 11.49 -23.66 -17.77
CA ARG A 11 10.04 -23.35 -17.86
C ARG A 11 9.57 -22.34 -16.81
N LEU A 12 10.22 -22.28 -15.65
CA LEU A 12 9.86 -21.35 -14.57
C LEU A 12 10.42 -19.94 -14.78
N LEU A 13 11.63 -19.81 -15.31
CA LEU A 13 12.29 -18.54 -15.59
C LEU A 13 11.43 -17.51 -16.34
N PRO A 14 10.78 -17.85 -17.48
CA PRO A 14 9.95 -16.89 -18.21
C PRO A 14 8.72 -16.45 -17.40
N ARG A 15 8.08 -17.38 -16.68
CA ARG A 15 6.93 -17.03 -15.81
C ARG A 15 7.34 -16.13 -14.65
N LEU A 16 8.46 -16.41 -13.99
CA LEU A 16 8.96 -15.57 -12.89
C LEU A 16 9.26 -14.14 -13.37
N ARG A 17 9.73 -13.98 -14.61
CA ARG A 17 10.00 -12.67 -15.21
C ARG A 17 8.72 -11.86 -15.41
N GLU A 18 7.60 -12.50 -15.73
CA GLU A 18 6.30 -11.85 -15.88
C GLU A 18 5.72 -11.38 -14.52
N TYR A 19 5.88 -12.17 -13.45
CA TYR A 19 5.36 -11.82 -12.12
C TYR A 19 6.27 -10.91 -11.30
N ALA A 20 7.57 -10.85 -11.63
CA ALA A 20 8.54 -9.99 -10.95
C ALA A 20 8.06 -8.54 -10.72
N PRO A 21 7.56 -7.79 -11.74
CA PRO A 21 7.12 -6.41 -11.55
C PRO A 21 5.93 -6.25 -10.58
N ILE A 22 5.07 -7.27 -10.49
CA ILE A 22 3.93 -7.27 -9.54
C ILE A 22 4.45 -7.43 -8.12
N ILE A 23 5.37 -8.36 -7.90
CA ILE A 23 5.99 -8.61 -6.60
C ILE A 23 6.78 -7.37 -6.14
N PHE A 24 7.58 -6.77 -7.02
CA PHE A 24 8.32 -5.55 -6.72
C PHE A 24 7.40 -4.36 -6.41
N GLY A 25 6.30 -4.19 -7.16
CA GLY A 25 5.30 -3.17 -6.84
C GLY A 25 4.67 -3.37 -5.46
N GLY A 26 4.39 -4.64 -5.10
CA GLY A 26 3.88 -4.97 -3.77
C GLY A 26 4.89 -4.72 -2.65
N LEU A 27 6.17 -5.01 -2.88
CA LEU A 27 7.24 -4.67 -1.94
C LEU A 27 7.38 -3.15 -1.77
N ILE A 28 7.31 -2.37 -2.85
CA ILE A 28 7.34 -0.89 -2.77
C ILE A 28 6.16 -0.39 -1.92
N CYS A 29 4.96 -0.91 -2.18
CA CYS A 29 3.77 -0.56 -1.39
C CYS A 29 3.97 -0.90 0.10
N PHE A 30 4.47 -2.10 0.41
CA PHE A 30 4.79 -2.51 1.78
C PHE A 30 5.82 -1.60 2.44
N PHE A 31 6.99 -1.39 1.81
CA PHE A 31 8.08 -0.60 2.38
C PHE A 31 7.65 0.84 2.65
N MET A 32 6.89 1.45 1.74
CA MET A 32 6.40 2.81 1.93
C MET A 32 5.42 2.91 3.10
N ALA A 33 4.44 2.00 3.17
CA ALA A 33 3.48 1.96 4.27
C ALA A 33 4.19 1.68 5.60
N PHE A 34 5.11 0.71 5.62
CA PHE A 34 5.92 0.39 6.80
C PHE A 34 6.75 1.58 7.25
N PHE A 35 7.44 2.27 6.34
CA PHE A 35 8.25 3.44 6.68
C PHE A 35 7.41 4.55 7.33
N LEU A 36 6.23 4.85 6.77
CA LEU A 36 5.36 5.89 7.30
C LEU A 36 4.67 5.53 8.63
N LEU A 37 4.40 4.24 8.86
CA LEU A 37 3.84 3.74 10.11
C LEU A 37 4.92 3.50 11.18
N SER A 38 6.18 3.34 10.77
CA SER A 38 7.30 3.09 11.68
C SER A 38 7.76 4.37 12.38
N GLY A 39 8.40 4.20 13.54
CA GLY A 39 8.93 5.27 14.38
C GLY A 39 8.19 5.41 15.71
N SER A 40 8.77 6.20 16.62
CA SER A 40 8.16 6.58 17.88
C SER A 40 8.42 8.07 18.14
N PRO A 41 7.49 8.98 17.80
CA PRO A 41 6.16 8.72 17.23
C PRO A 41 6.18 8.33 15.73
N PRO A 42 5.13 7.68 15.22
CA PRO A 42 4.97 7.40 13.78
C PRO A 42 5.07 8.66 12.92
N ILE A 43 5.69 8.54 11.75
CA ILE A 43 5.96 9.69 10.85
C ILE A 43 4.66 10.38 10.43
N TRP A 44 3.61 9.62 10.13
CA TRP A 44 2.32 10.20 9.74
C TRP A 44 1.69 11.08 10.83
N ILE A 45 1.85 10.71 12.11
CA ILE A 45 1.38 11.52 13.25
C ILE A 45 2.18 12.82 13.33
N PHE A 46 3.50 12.76 13.12
CA PHE A 46 4.33 13.94 13.09
C PHE A 46 3.92 14.93 11.98
N ILE A 47 3.58 14.41 10.79
CA ILE A 47 3.08 15.22 9.66
C ILE A 47 1.77 15.91 10.05
N ILE A 48 0.81 15.18 10.62
CA ILE A 48 -0.47 15.74 11.06
C ILE A 48 -0.26 16.79 12.16
N TYR A 49 0.59 16.50 13.14
CA TYR A 49 0.93 17.42 14.22
C TYR A 49 1.42 18.76 13.65
N LYS A 50 2.36 18.71 12.70
CA LYS A 50 2.90 19.91 12.05
C LYS A 50 1.83 20.66 11.26
N LEU A 51 0.99 19.93 10.51
CA LEU A 51 -0.11 20.53 9.76
C LEU A 51 -1.09 21.28 10.67
N LEU A 52 -1.56 20.65 11.76
CA LEU A 52 -2.49 21.26 12.71
C LEU A 52 -1.85 22.45 13.43
N GLN A 53 -0.56 22.38 13.74
CA GLN A 53 0.18 23.49 14.33
C GLN A 53 0.23 24.70 13.38
N THR A 54 0.51 24.47 12.09
CA THR A 54 0.55 25.54 11.08
C THR A 54 -0.80 26.22 10.89
N VAL A 55 -1.89 25.46 10.95
CA VAL A 55 -3.27 25.99 10.81
C VAL A 55 -3.79 26.59 12.13
N GLY A 56 -3.07 26.46 13.24
CA GLY A 56 -3.50 26.93 14.55
C GLY A 56 -4.59 26.07 15.20
N ALA A 57 -4.85 24.87 14.66
CA ALA A 57 -5.90 23.95 15.10
C ALA A 57 -5.38 22.86 16.07
N TYR A 58 -4.19 23.03 16.64
CA TYR A 58 -3.56 22.03 17.49
C TYR A 58 -4.43 21.58 18.68
N GLY A 59 -5.24 22.50 19.23
CA GLY A 59 -6.16 22.20 20.33
C GLY A 59 -7.22 21.13 20.02
N LEU A 60 -7.50 20.82 18.75
CA LEU A 60 -8.43 19.73 18.37
C LEU A 60 -7.96 18.38 18.91
N LEU A 61 -6.65 18.16 19.06
CA LEU A 61 -6.12 16.89 19.54
C LEU A 61 -6.46 16.63 21.02
N ALA A 62 -6.91 17.64 21.77
CA ALA A 62 -7.45 17.45 23.12
C ALA A 62 -8.78 16.66 23.12
N PHE A 63 -9.52 16.70 22.01
CA PHE A 63 -10.80 16.02 21.80
C PHE A 63 -10.61 14.78 20.90
N TYR A 64 -9.78 13.84 21.38
CA TYR A 64 -9.32 12.71 20.54
C TYR A 64 -10.46 11.85 19.99
N LYS A 65 -11.51 11.60 20.79
CA LYS A 65 -12.63 10.73 20.38
C LYS A 65 -13.43 11.32 19.23
N GLU A 66 -13.59 12.63 19.24
CA GLU A 66 -14.34 13.40 18.24
C GLU A 66 -13.53 13.52 16.93
N VAL A 67 -12.19 13.56 17.04
CA VAL A 67 -11.28 13.78 15.91
C VAL A 67 -10.75 12.46 15.33
N GLU A 68 -10.91 11.32 16.02
CA GLU A 68 -10.45 10.00 15.57
C GLU A 68 -10.86 9.66 14.12
N PRO A 69 -12.11 9.85 13.67
CA PRO A 69 -12.49 9.57 12.28
C PRO A 69 -11.72 10.41 11.26
N ALA A 70 -11.42 11.67 11.60
CA ALA A 70 -10.62 12.54 10.74
C ALA A 70 -9.16 12.10 10.70
N LEU A 71 -8.59 11.65 11.82
CA LEU A 71 -7.24 11.07 11.86
C LEU A 71 -7.13 9.82 11.00
N ILE A 72 -8.17 8.99 10.95
CA ILE A 72 -8.23 7.82 10.06
C ILE A 72 -8.21 8.25 8.59
N LEU A 73 -8.97 9.29 8.22
CA LEU A 73 -8.93 9.83 6.86
C LEU A 73 -7.54 10.37 6.49
N PHE A 74 -6.87 11.07 7.41
CA PHE A 74 -5.49 11.50 7.19
C PHE A 74 -4.53 10.30 7.08
N MET A 75 -4.74 9.24 7.84
CA MET A 75 -3.95 8.01 7.72
C MET A 75 -4.10 7.39 6.32
N ILE A 76 -5.31 7.37 5.76
CA ILE A 76 -5.53 6.95 4.35
C ILE A 76 -4.72 7.83 3.40
N ALA A 77 -4.88 9.15 3.52
CA ALA A 77 -4.29 10.12 2.59
C ALA A 77 -2.76 10.18 2.66
N ILE A 78 -2.17 9.99 3.84
CA ILE A 78 -0.72 10.13 4.06
C ILE A 78 -0.01 8.80 3.93
N VAL A 79 -0.61 7.70 4.41
CA VAL A 79 0.04 6.38 4.48
C VAL A 79 -0.34 5.52 3.29
N TYR A 80 -1.61 5.10 3.24
CA TYR A 80 -2.00 4.00 2.36
C TYR A 80 -2.17 4.42 0.90
N LEU A 81 -2.62 5.64 0.66
CA LEU A 81 -2.81 6.15 -0.69
C LEU A 81 -1.46 6.40 -1.39
N PRO A 82 -0.46 7.06 -0.78
CA PRO A 82 0.87 7.20 -1.38
C PRO A 82 1.60 5.86 -1.50
N SER A 83 1.45 4.95 -0.54
CA SER A 83 2.09 3.63 -0.62
C SER A 83 1.53 2.81 -1.79
N GLY A 84 0.21 2.77 -1.93
CA GLY A 84 -0.45 2.16 -3.07
C GLY A 84 -0.02 2.81 -4.38
N PHE A 85 -0.02 4.15 -4.43
CA PHE A 85 0.35 4.93 -5.60
C PHE A 85 1.73 4.57 -6.13
N LEU A 86 2.75 4.53 -5.28
CA LEU A 86 4.12 4.20 -5.72
C LEU A 86 4.24 2.75 -6.21
N GLY A 87 3.57 1.80 -5.54
CA GLY A 87 3.54 0.41 -5.98
C GLY A 87 2.84 0.24 -7.33
N GLY A 88 1.67 0.85 -7.49
CA GLY A 88 0.90 0.84 -8.72
C GLY A 88 1.60 1.56 -9.88
N LEU A 89 2.27 2.70 -9.61
CA LEU A 89 3.07 3.43 -10.59
C LEU A 89 4.19 2.55 -11.17
N TYR A 90 4.93 1.85 -10.30
CA TYR A 90 5.98 0.93 -10.73
C TYR A 90 5.43 -0.23 -11.56
N THR A 91 4.35 -0.86 -11.09
CA THR A 91 3.74 -2.00 -11.79
C THR A 91 3.14 -1.57 -13.13
N GLY A 92 2.41 -0.45 -13.19
CA GLY A 92 1.82 0.10 -14.42
C GLY A 92 2.86 0.60 -15.43
N TYR A 93 4.04 1.00 -14.97
CA TYR A 93 5.17 1.30 -15.86
C TYR A 93 5.71 0.06 -16.57
N LYS A 94 5.69 -1.11 -15.90
CA LYS A 94 6.26 -2.36 -16.42
C LYS A 94 5.24 -3.25 -17.14
N ILE A 95 3.99 -3.25 -16.71
CA ILE A 95 2.93 -4.07 -17.28
C ILE A 95 1.84 -3.14 -17.83
N LYS A 96 1.59 -3.22 -19.13
CA LYS A 96 0.57 -2.40 -19.83
C LYS A 96 -0.71 -3.16 -20.17
N GLU A 97 -0.68 -4.48 -20.12
CA GLU A 97 -1.83 -5.33 -20.42
C GLU A 97 -2.66 -5.59 -19.15
N ASN A 98 -3.99 -5.60 -19.29
CA ASN A 98 -4.93 -5.92 -18.21
C ASN A 98 -4.69 -5.14 -16.90
N LEU A 99 -4.28 -3.86 -17.00
CA LEU A 99 -3.92 -2.99 -15.86
C LEU A 99 -4.93 -3.07 -14.73
N ARG A 100 -6.23 -3.08 -15.06
CA ARG A 100 -7.31 -3.05 -14.06
C ARG A 100 -7.21 -4.20 -13.04
N ILE A 101 -6.82 -5.39 -13.49
CA ILE A 101 -6.68 -6.56 -12.61
C ILE A 101 -5.26 -6.59 -12.02
N VAL A 102 -4.26 -6.25 -12.82
CA VAL A 102 -2.84 -6.29 -12.43
C VAL A 102 -2.54 -5.36 -11.25
N LEU A 103 -3.16 -4.17 -11.20
CA LEU A 103 -2.94 -3.17 -10.16
C LEU A 103 -3.52 -3.54 -8.79
N LEU A 104 -4.41 -4.54 -8.71
CA LEU A 104 -4.90 -5.05 -7.42
C LEU A 104 -3.83 -5.85 -6.68
N TYR A 105 -3.04 -6.64 -7.41
CA TYR A 105 -2.03 -7.52 -6.82
C TYR A 105 -0.94 -6.81 -6.01
N PRO A 106 -0.29 -5.71 -6.46
CA PRO A 106 0.71 -5.04 -5.64
C PRO A 106 0.13 -4.54 -4.32
N SER A 107 -1.08 -3.98 -4.31
CA SER A 107 -1.75 -3.54 -3.08
C SER A 107 -2.06 -4.71 -2.15
N LEU A 108 -2.57 -5.83 -2.68
CA LEU A 108 -2.88 -7.02 -1.89
C LEU A 108 -1.62 -7.65 -1.28
N ILE A 109 -0.54 -7.76 -2.06
CA ILE A 109 0.75 -8.28 -1.58
C ILE A 109 1.29 -7.37 -0.48
N GLY A 110 1.33 -6.05 -0.73
CA GLY A 110 1.83 -5.07 0.23
C GLY A 110 1.03 -5.08 1.54
N PHE A 111 -0.30 -5.11 1.43
CA PHE A 111 -1.21 -5.20 2.57
C PHE A 111 -1.04 -6.51 3.35
N ALA A 112 -0.97 -7.66 2.68
CA ALA A 112 -0.81 -8.96 3.33
C ALA A 112 0.50 -9.02 4.13
N ILE A 113 1.62 -8.57 3.56
CA ILE A 113 2.91 -8.53 4.27
C ILE A 113 2.83 -7.59 5.48
N LEU A 114 2.22 -6.41 5.31
CA LEU A 114 2.03 -5.44 6.39
C LEU A 114 1.20 -6.01 7.55
N LEU A 115 0.10 -6.69 7.24
CA LEU A 115 -0.78 -7.31 8.21
C LEU A 115 -0.06 -8.41 8.99
N ILE A 116 0.65 -9.31 8.31
CA ILE A 116 1.47 -10.36 8.94
C ILE A 116 2.49 -9.73 9.89
N LEU A 117 3.14 -8.64 9.46
CA LEU A 117 4.13 -7.96 10.28
C LEU A 117 3.52 -7.30 11.51
N GLN A 118 2.37 -6.64 11.37
CA GLN A 118 1.66 -6.02 12.49
C GLN A 118 1.16 -7.05 13.51
N LEU A 119 0.75 -8.24 13.06
CA LEU A 119 0.44 -9.38 13.94
C LEU A 119 1.69 -9.85 14.69
N TYR A 120 2.83 -9.97 14.01
CA TYR A 120 4.08 -10.41 14.62
C TYR A 120 4.58 -9.45 15.71
N PHE A 121 4.43 -8.14 15.51
CA PHE A 121 4.79 -7.13 16.51
C PHE A 121 3.72 -6.91 17.58
N GLY A 122 2.57 -7.59 17.51
CA GLY A 122 1.48 -7.43 18.47
C GLY A 122 0.78 -6.07 18.40
N VAL A 123 0.86 -5.37 17.27
CA VAL A 123 0.17 -4.08 17.04
C VAL A 123 -1.31 -4.29 16.77
N LEU A 124 -1.66 -5.38 16.08
CA LEU A 124 -3.04 -5.79 15.82
C LEU A 124 -3.57 -6.62 16.99
N ASP A 125 -4.61 -6.13 17.68
CA ASP A 125 -5.33 -6.91 18.69
C ASP A 125 -6.44 -7.73 18.03
N LEU A 126 -6.23 -9.04 17.96
CA LEU A 126 -7.22 -9.99 17.44
C LEU A 126 -8.39 -10.25 18.41
N SER A 127 -8.29 -9.78 19.65
CA SER A 127 -9.32 -9.99 20.68
C SER A 127 -10.49 -9.02 20.53
N SER A 128 -10.24 -7.83 19.96
CA SER A 128 -11.24 -6.80 19.71
C SER A 128 -11.03 -6.10 18.36
N PRO A 129 -11.03 -6.84 17.24
CA PRO A 129 -10.59 -6.31 15.96
C PRO A 129 -11.57 -5.25 15.44
N ASN A 130 -11.07 -4.03 15.20
CA ASN A 130 -11.84 -3.03 14.48
C ASN A 130 -11.62 -3.25 12.98
N LEU A 131 -12.37 -4.21 12.41
CA LEU A 131 -12.24 -4.60 10.99
C LEU A 131 -12.27 -3.40 10.03
N GLY A 132 -13.03 -2.34 10.38
CA GLY A 132 -13.06 -1.10 9.61
C GLY A 132 -11.70 -0.41 9.59
N ARG A 133 -11.17 -0.10 10.77
CA ARG A 133 -9.92 0.65 10.94
C ARG A 133 -8.67 -0.17 10.58
N ASP A 134 -8.68 -1.45 10.91
CA ASP A 134 -7.48 -2.30 10.88
C ASP A 134 -7.33 -3.05 9.55
N ILE A 135 -8.43 -3.27 8.82
CA ILE A 135 -8.43 -4.05 7.56
C ILE A 135 -8.96 -3.21 6.40
N LEU A 136 -10.17 -2.65 6.50
CA LEU A 136 -10.79 -1.95 5.38
C LEU A 136 -10.04 -0.67 5.01
N VAL A 137 -9.67 0.15 6.00
CA VAL A 137 -8.97 1.42 5.80
C VAL A 137 -7.63 1.23 5.06
N PRO A 138 -6.71 0.34 5.49
CA PRO A 138 -5.47 0.08 4.77
C PRO A 138 -5.69 -0.51 3.38
N LEU A 139 -6.63 -1.45 3.26
CA LEU A 139 -6.90 -2.16 2.01
C LEU A 139 -7.46 -1.21 0.94
N VAL A 140 -8.50 -0.45 1.28
CA VAL A 140 -9.13 0.49 0.36
C VAL A 140 -8.15 1.59 -0.03
N GLY A 141 -7.43 2.17 0.94
CA GLY A 141 -6.46 3.22 0.67
C GLY A 141 -5.35 2.77 -0.28
N SER A 142 -4.79 1.58 -0.07
CA SER A 142 -3.73 1.03 -0.91
C SER A 142 -4.22 0.61 -2.29
N ILE A 143 -5.45 0.10 -2.42
CA ILE A 143 -6.06 -0.22 -3.73
C ILE A 143 -6.28 1.06 -4.53
N VAL A 144 -6.94 2.07 -3.94
CA VAL A 144 -7.21 3.34 -4.62
C VAL A 144 -5.89 4.00 -5.04
N GLY A 145 -4.89 4.02 -4.14
CA GLY A 145 -3.55 4.49 -4.47
C GLY A 145 -2.96 3.79 -5.68
N SER A 146 -2.95 2.46 -5.70
CA SER A 146 -2.36 1.68 -6.81
C SER A 146 -3.04 1.93 -8.15
N TYR A 147 -4.37 2.07 -8.15
CA TYR A 147 -5.09 2.47 -9.35
C TYR A 147 -4.67 3.85 -9.86
N LEU A 148 -4.61 4.84 -8.98
CA LEU A 148 -4.14 6.18 -9.34
C LEU A 148 -2.72 6.15 -9.91
N GLY A 149 -1.81 5.42 -9.25
CA GLY A 149 -0.42 5.30 -9.70
C GLY A 149 -0.28 4.63 -11.06
N GLY A 150 -0.93 3.48 -11.21
CA GLY A 150 -0.85 2.70 -12.43
C GLY A 150 -1.44 3.41 -13.66
N TYR A 151 -2.59 4.07 -13.50
CA TYR A 151 -3.21 4.81 -14.61
C TYR A 151 -2.49 6.11 -14.97
N THR A 152 -1.77 6.74 -14.03
CA THR A 152 -0.95 7.92 -14.33
C THR A 152 0.07 7.65 -15.45
N VAL A 153 0.60 6.42 -15.54
CA VAL A 153 1.57 6.04 -16.57
C VAL A 153 0.92 5.75 -17.94
N ASN A 154 -0.36 5.41 -17.95
CA ASN A 154 -1.08 5.06 -19.18
C ASN A 154 -1.89 6.23 -19.76
N TRP A 155 -1.88 7.39 -19.09
CA TRP A 155 -2.71 8.56 -19.42
C TRP A 155 -2.46 9.11 -20.83
N GLU A 156 -1.22 9.04 -21.35
CA GLU A 156 -0.91 9.55 -22.70
C GLU A 156 -1.34 8.61 -23.85
N LYS A 157 -1.73 7.35 -23.57
CA LYS A 157 -1.99 6.36 -24.62
C LYS A 157 -3.46 6.16 -24.98
N GLU A 158 -4.38 6.74 -24.22
CA GLU A 158 -5.83 6.70 -24.51
C GLU A 158 -6.26 7.79 -25.50
N GLU A 159 -5.46 8.83 -25.74
CA GLU A 159 -5.79 9.92 -26.68
C GLU A 159 -5.48 9.58 -28.16
N GLU A 160 -4.92 8.41 -28.46
CA GLU A 160 -4.59 7.98 -29.84
C GLU A 160 -5.57 6.93 -30.43
N LEU A 161 -6.71 6.67 -29.77
CA LEU A 161 -7.80 5.79 -30.26
C LEU A 161 -9.04 6.58 -30.68
#